data_AF-A0A1H3CJS1-F1
#
_entry.id   AF-A0A1H3CJS1-F1
#
_cell.length_a   1.000
_cell.length_b   1.000
_cell.length_c   1.000
_cell.angle_alpha   90.00
_cell.angle_beta   90.00
_cell.angle_gamma   90.00
#
_symmetry.space_group_name_H-M   'P 1'
#
loop_
_entity.id
_entity.type
_entity.pdbx_description
1 polymer ?
#
loop_
_entity_poly.entity_id
_entity_poly.type
_entity_poly.pdbx_seq_one_letter_code
_entity_poly.pdbx_strand_id
1 'polypeptide(L)' 'MTKAKGTADKNLSNVVEDLDQNPVNSHHAQQLQQDTNDRRHQDQLNHDEPSDLYHSRS' A
#
# COMPACT_ATOMS: atom_id res chain seq x y z
N MET A 1 -1.54 -24.26 -8.45
CA MET A 1 -1.85 -22.95 -7.85
C MET A 1 -3.36 -22.83 -7.72
N THR A 2 -3.91 -23.26 -6.59
CA THR A 2 -5.35 -23.18 -6.32
C THR A 2 -5.72 -21.70 -6.17
N LYS A 3 -6.50 -21.19 -7.11
CA LYS A 3 -7.09 -19.85 -7.04
C LYS A 3 -8.09 -19.86 -5.87
N ALA A 4 -7.67 -19.38 -4.71
CA ALA A 4 -8.57 -19.08 -3.60
C ALA A 4 -9.51 -17.97 -4.06
N LYS A 5 -10.67 -18.38 -4.57
CA LYS A 5 -11.73 -17.52 -5.08
C LYS A 5 -12.57 -17.10 -3.88
N GLY A 6 -12.05 -16.13 -3.13
CA GLY A 6 -12.72 -15.57 -1.96
C GLY A 6 -11.94 -14.34 -1.53
N THR A 7 -12.33 -13.19 -2.08
CA THR A 7 -11.86 -11.83 -1.74
C THR A 7 -10.38 -11.79 -1.38
N ALA A 8 -9.50 -11.67 -2.39
CA ALA A 8 -8.12 -11.27 -2.12
C ALA A 8 -8.18 -10.08 -1.18
N ASP A 9 -7.60 -10.24 0.01
CA ASP A 9 -7.51 -9.16 0.99
C ASP A 9 -6.98 -7.95 0.23
N LYS A 10 -7.70 -6.82 0.25
CA LYS A 10 -7.32 -5.63 -0.52
C LYS A 10 -5.88 -5.21 -0.19
N ASN A 11 -5.44 -5.50 1.04
CA ASN A 11 -4.09 -5.25 1.50
C ASN A 11 -3.05 -6.18 0.83
N LEU A 12 -3.44 -7.38 0.39
CA LEU A 12 -2.58 -8.32 -0.32
C LEU A 12 -2.55 -8.08 -1.83
N SER A 13 -3.61 -7.50 -2.42
CA SER A 13 -3.63 -7.15 -3.85
C SER A 13 -2.61 -6.05 -4.18
N ASN A 14 -2.52 -5.01 -3.35
CA ASN A 14 -1.57 -3.91 -3.54
C ASN A 14 -0.12 -4.37 -3.45
N VAL A 15 0.16 -5.35 -2.57
CA VAL A 15 1.51 -5.91 -2.40
C VAL A 15 1.97 -6.66 -3.65
N VAL A 16 1.06 -7.39 -4.31
CA VAL A 16 1.38 -8.09 -5.57
C VAL A 16 1.64 -7.09 -6.69
N GLU A 17 0.83 -6.04 -6.81
CA GLU A 17 1.02 -5.00 -7.83
C GLU A 17 2.34 -4.23 -7.66
N ASP A 18 2.77 -4.01 -6.42
CA ASP A 18 4.06 -3.37 -6.11
C ASP A 18 5.26 -4.29 -6.41
N LEU A 19 5.13 -5.61 -6.19
CA LEU A 19 6.17 -6.61 -6.47
C LEU A 19 6.38 -6.86 -7.97
N ASP A 20 5.35 -6.65 -8.79
CA ASP A 20 5.41 -6.84 -10.25
C ASP A 20 5.99 -5.62 -11.01
N GLN A 21 6.29 -4.51 -10.32
CA GLN A 21 6.85 -3.31 -10.94
C GLN A 21 8.29 -3.54 -11.43
N ASN A 22 8.48 -3.53 -12.74
CA ASN A 22 9.80 -3.56 -13.38
C ASN A 22 10.15 -2.17 -13.93
N PRO A 23 11.04 -1.39 -13.28
CA PRO A 23 11.35 -0.05 -13.72
C PRO A 23 12.06 -0.06 -15.08
N VAL A 24 11.46 0.59 -16.07
CA VAL A 24 12.01 0.67 -17.43
C VAL A 24 13.31 1.48 -17.53
N ASN A 25 13.60 2.35 -16.57
CA ASN A 25 14.85 3.12 -16.47
C ASN A 25 15.10 3.62 -15.03
N SER A 26 16.26 4.23 -14.79
CA SER A 26 16.69 4.74 -13.48
C SER A 26 15.83 5.88 -12.95
N HIS A 27 15.33 6.76 -13.81
CA HIS A 27 14.46 7.86 -13.42
C HIS A 27 13.11 7.34 -12.92
N HIS A 28 12.53 6.38 -13.62
CA HIS A 28 11.28 5.73 -13.22
C HIS A 28 11.46 4.96 -11.90
N ALA A 29 12.60 4.29 -11.70
CA ALA A 29 12.91 3.68 -10.40
C ALA A 29 12.95 4.69 -9.26
N GLN A 30 13.52 5.88 -9.50
CA GLN A 30 13.57 6.96 -8.50
C GLN A 30 12.18 7.52 -8.19
N GLN A 31 11.31 7.64 -9.19
CA GLN A 31 9.92 8.06 -9.00
C GLN A 31 9.15 7.05 -8.14
N LEU A 32 9.23 5.76 -8.46
CA LEU A 32 8.60 4.69 -7.68
C LEU A 32 9.11 4.65 -6.22
N GLN A 33 10.41 4.93 -6.02
CA GLN A 33 11.00 4.99 -4.68
C GLN A 33 10.49 6.19 -3.88
N GLN A 34 10.31 7.36 -4.53
CA GLN A 34 9.71 8.53 -3.90
C GLN A 34 8.26 8.24 -3.50
N ASP A 35 7.45 7.71 -4.41
CA ASP A 35 6.05 7.34 -4.13
C ASP A 35 5.94 6.36 -2.95
N THR A 36 6.84 5.37 -2.88
CA THR A 36 6.87 4.41 -1.78
C THR A 36 7.26 5.07 -0.45
N ASN A 37 8.21 6.01 -0.47
CA ASN A 37 8.61 6.75 0.72
C ASN A 37 7.49 7.65 1.23
N ASP A 38 6.80 8.33 0.32
CA ASP A 38 5.67 9.22 0.66
C ASP A 38 4.52 8.45 1.27
N ARG A 39 4.18 7.27 0.71
CA ARG A 39 3.18 6.38 1.30
C ARG A 39 3.57 5.93 2.71
N ARG A 40 4.81 5.49 2.91
CA ARG A 40 5.30 5.09 4.25
C ARG A 40 5.27 6.24 5.26
N HIS A 41 5.57 7.46 4.82
CA HIS A 41 5.51 8.65 5.67
C HIS A 41 4.07 8.97 6.09
N GLN A 42 3.12 8.89 5.17
CA GLN A 42 1.70 9.08 5.50
C GLN A 42 1.18 7.98 6.42
N ASP A 43 1.56 6.73 6.18
CA ASP A 43 1.20 5.61 7.06
C ASP A 43 1.74 5.81 8.49
N GLN A 44 2.96 6.36 8.64
CA GLN A 44 3.52 6.71 9.95
C GLN A 44 2.69 7.80 10.64
N LEU A 45 2.33 8.86 9.92
CA LEU A 45 1.48 9.94 10.47
C LEU A 45 0.10 9.41 10.90
N ASN A 46 -0.50 8.55 10.08
CA ASN A 46 -1.80 7.95 10.37
C ASN A 46 -1.73 6.91 11.50
N HIS A 47 -0.59 6.25 11.69
CA HIS A 47 -0.39 5.27 12.76
C HIS A 47 -0.30 5.93 14.14
N ASP A 48 0.24 7.15 14.22
CA ASP A 48 0.42 7.88 15.48
C ASP A 48 -0.86 8.60 15.96
N GLU A 49 -1.87 8.77 15.08
CA GLU A 49 -3.20 9.28 15.46
C GLU A 49 -4.25 8.16 15.51
N PRO A 50 -4.68 7.69 16.70
CA PRO A 50 -5.73 6.68 16.85
C PRO A 50 -7.15 7.26 16.63
N SER A 51 -7.26 8.36 15.88
CA SER A 51 -8.47 9.19 15.75
C SER A 51 -9.68 8.42 15.21
N ASP A 52 -9.44 7.27 14.58
CA ASP A 52 -10.48 6.44 13.98
C ASP A 52 -11.08 5.36 14.91
N LEU A 53 -10.51 5.10 16.09
CA LEU A 53 -11.01 4.03 16.98
C LEU A 53 -12.40 4.31 17.60
N TYR A 54 -12.88 5.56 17.54
CA TYR A 54 -14.14 5.99 18.16
C TYR A 54 -15.17 6.56 17.18
N HIS A 55 -15.18 6.13 15.92
CA HIS A 55 -16.35 6.36 15.06
C HIS A 55 -17.53 5.47 15.51
N SER A 56 -18.22 5.87 16.59
CA SER A 56 -19.49 5.26 16.97
C SER A 56 -20.49 5.47 15.84
N ARG A 57 -20.85 4.37 15.16
CA ARG A 57 -21.95 4.32 14.19
C ARG A 57 -23.21 4.91 14.85
N SER A 58 -23.66 6.07 14.36
CA SER A 58 -25.02 6.58 14.61
C SER A 58 -26.02 5.90 13.69
#